data_AF-A0A1E3PVP8-F1
#
_entry.id   AF-A0A1E3PVP8-F1
#
_cell.length_a   1.000
_cell.length_b   1.000
_cell.length_c   1.000
_cell.angle_alpha   90.00
_cell.angle_beta   90.00
_cell.angle_gamma   90.00
#
_symmetry.space_group_name_H-M   'P 1'
#
loop_
_entity.id
_entity.type
_entity.pdbx_description
1 polymer ?
#
loop_
_entity_poly.entity_id
_entity_poly.type
_entity_poly.pdbx_seq_one_letter_code
_entity_poly.pdbx_strand_id
1 'polypeptide(L)' 'LTAKIHFSVDVWTSTNHKAFQAICAHFVDDHTKQLQKALIALPELQSHGGEEQAAKFLQVASA' A
#
# COMPACT_ATOMS: atom_id res chain seq x y z
N LEU A 1 22.63 4.56 -2.42
CA LEU A 1 22.03 3.53 -1.55
C LEU A 1 20.55 3.44 -1.91
N THR A 2 20.11 2.34 -2.49
CA THR A 2 18.68 2.11 -2.74
C THR A 2 17.97 2.01 -1.40
N ALA A 3 16.98 2.86 -1.14
CA ALA A 3 16.21 2.81 0.10
C ALA A 3 15.47 1.46 0.20
N LYS A 4 15.58 0.78 1.35
CA LYS A 4 14.88 -0.49 1.59
C LYS A 4 13.49 -0.18 2.13
N ILE A 5 12.51 -0.17 1.25
CA ILE A 5 11.09 -0.01 1.60
C ILE A 5 10.41 -1.36 1.36
N HIS A 6 9.78 -1.90 2.40
CA HIS A 6 8.89 -3.04 2.29
C HIS A 6 7.45 -2.55 2.20
N PHE A 7 6.68 -3.07 1.25
CA PHE A 7 5.26 -2.77 1.13
C PHE A 7 4.43 -3.94 1.61
N SER A 8 3.42 -3.68 2.44
CA SER A 8 2.33 -4.63 2.68
C SER A 8 1.06 -4.12 2.02
N VAL A 9 0.36 -5.03 1.33
CA VAL A 9 -0.92 -4.76 0.70
C VAL A 9 -1.97 -5.63 1.38
N ASP A 10 -3.08 -5.00 1.77
CA ASP A 10 -4.26 -5.68 2.30
C ASP A 10 -5.49 -5.28 1.50
N VAL A 11 -6.35 -6.24 1.18
CA VAL A 11 -7.52 -6.04 0.34
C VAL A 11 -8.74 -6.65 0.99
N TRP A 12 -9.79 -5.86 1.15
CA TRP A 12 -11.04 -6.29 1.76
C TRP A 12 -12.24 -5.62 1.11
N THR A 13 -13.42 -6.22 1.31
CA THR A 13 -14.70 -5.56 1.05
C THR A 13 -15.27 -5.10 2.38
N SER A 14 -15.56 -3.80 2.53
CA SER A 14 -16.20 -3.25 3.72
C SER A 14 -17.71 -3.56 3.75
N THR A 15 -18.34 -3.32 4.88
CA THR A 15 -19.77 -3.58 5.11
C THR A 15 -20.71 -2.77 4.20
N ASN A 16 -20.23 -1.69 3.59
CA ASN A 16 -20.95 -0.91 2.58
C ASN A 16 -20.71 -1.40 1.13
N HIS A 17 -20.22 -2.63 0.97
CA HIS A 17 -19.95 -3.29 -0.33
C HIS A 17 -18.88 -2.62 -1.20
N LYS A 18 -18.04 -1.75 -0.63
CA LYS A 18 -16.88 -1.18 -1.33
C LYS A 18 -15.65 -2.04 -1.11
N ALA A 19 -14.89 -2.30 -2.16
CA ALA A 19 -13.59 -2.95 -2.04
C ALA A 19 -12.50 -1.89 -1.85
N PHE A 20 -11.58 -2.14 -0.93
CA PHE A 20 -10.46 -1.26 -0.63
C PHE A 20 -9.15 -2.02 -0.69
N GLN A 21 -8.08 -1.32 -1.06
CA GLN A 21 -6.72 -1.83 -1.00
C GLN A 21 -5.87 -0.89 -0.14
N ALA A 22 -5.51 -1.30 1.07
CA ALA A 22 -4.55 -0.56 1.88
C ALA A 22 -3.14 -0.85 1.38
N ILE A 23 -2.37 0.21 1.12
CA ILE A 23 -0.95 0.10 0.78
C ILE A 23 -0.16 0.77 1.89
N CYS A 24 0.62 -0.02 2.63
CA CYS A 24 1.48 0.48 3.71
C CYS A 24 2.95 0.36 3.33
N ALA A 25 3.72 1.42 3.56
CA ALA A 25 5.18 1.41 3.48
C ALA A 25 5.77 1.15 4.87
N HIS A 26 6.77 0.27 4.92
CA HIS A 26 7.55 -0.06 6.09
C HIS A 26 9.02 0.21 5.78
N PHE A 27 9.66 1.04 6.58
CA PHE A 27 11.06 1.44 6.36
C PHE A 27 11.73 1.79 7.68
N VAL A 28 13.06 1.74 7.71
CA VAL A 28 13.83 2.25 8.85
C VAL A 28 14.16 3.71 8.55
N ASP A 29 13.70 4.61 9.41
CA ASP A 29 14.01 6.02 9.28
C ASP A 29 15.49 6.28 9.55
N ASP A 30 16.14 7.05 8.69
CA ASP A 30 17.60 7.20 8.74
C ASP A 30 18.06 8.06 9.93
N HIS A 31 17.22 8.97 10.42
CA HIS A 31 17.58 9.84 11.54
C HIS A 31 17.38 9.16 12.88
N THR A 32 16.20 8.58 13.09
CA THR A 32 15.78 7.95 14.35
C THR A 32 16.25 6.50 14.47
N LYS A 33 16.62 5.87 13.35
CA LYS A 33 16.93 4.43 13.24
C LYS A 33 15.80 3.52 13.71
N GLN A 34 14.57 4.03 13.78
CA GLN A 34 13.39 3.28 14.19
C GLN A 34 12.62 2.74 12.99
N LEU A 35 11.97 1.60 13.17
CA LEU A 35 11.02 1.06 12.20
C LEU A 35 9.79 1.96 12.13
N GLN A 36 9.49 2.47 10.94
CA GLN A 36 8.31 3.25 10.64
C GLN A 36 7.33 2.44 9.81
N LYS A 37 6.04 2.71 10.00
CA LYS A 37 4.95 2.20 9.17
C LYS A 37 4.02 3.36 8.81
N ALA A 38 3.74 3.54 7.53
CA ALA A 38 2.81 4.55 7.04
C ALA A 38 1.80 3.92 6.08
N LEU A 39 0.51 4.20 6.27
CA LEU A 39 -0.51 3.99 5.24
C LEU A 39 -0.36 5.11 4.21
N ILE A 40 0.09 4.76 3.01
CA ILE A 40 0.40 5.76 1.97
C ILE A 40 -0.72 5.92 0.96
N ALA A 41 -1.60 4.92 0.83
CA ALA A 41 -2.80 5.01 0.01
C ALA A 41 -3.87 4.02 0.46
N LEU A 42 -5.13 4.37 0.16
CA LEU A 42 -6.31 3.54 0.37
C LEU A 42 -7.29 3.68 -0.82
N PRO A 43 -6.91 3.26 -2.04
CA PRO A 43 -7.82 3.28 -3.19
C PRO A 43 -9.03 2.36 -2.99
N GLU A 44 -10.18 2.80 -3.51
CA GLU A 44 -11.31 1.93 -3.80
C GLU A 44 -11.00 1.09 -5.05
N LEU A 45 -11.40 -0.18 -5.02
CA LEU A 45 -11.33 -1.11 -6.15
C LEU A 45 -12.74 -1.41 -6.67
N GLN A 46 -12.84 -1.67 -7.97
CA GLN A 46 -14.05 -2.20 -8.59
C GLN A 46 -14.16 -3.72 -8.41
N SER A 47 -13.03 -4.41 -8.24
CA SER A 47 -12.95 -5.86 -8.08
C SER A 47 -11.75 -6.29 -7.23
N HIS A 48 -11.66 -7.59 -6.91
CA HIS A 48 -10.47 -8.19 -6.29
C HIS A 48 -9.46 -8.71 -7.33
N GLY A 49 -9.53 -8.27 -8.58
CA GLY A 49 -8.65 -8.73 -9.65
C GLY A 49 -7.18 -8.31 -9.44
N GLY A 50 -6.25 -9.24 -9.64
CA GLY A 50 -4.82 -8.99 -9.44
C GLY A 50 -4.25 -7.89 -10.34
N GLU A 51 -4.77 -7.75 -11.57
CA GLU A 51 -4.35 -6.69 -12.51
C GLU A 51 -4.73 -5.29 -11.99
N GLU A 52 -5.94 -5.13 -11.47
CA GLU A 52 -6.40 -3.87 -10.89
C GLU A 52 -5.58 -3.52 -9.64
N GLN A 53 -5.37 -4.50 -8.74
CA GLN A 53 -4.57 -4.33 -7.54
C GLN A 53 -3.13 -3.92 -7.86
N ALA A 54 -2.51 -4.57 -8.86
CA ALA A 54 -1.15 -4.25 -9.30
C ALA A 54 -1.07 -2.86 -9.91
N ALA A 55 -2.04 -2.48 -10.76
CA ALA A 55 -2.09 -1.15 -11.35
C ALA A 55 -2.21 -0.03 -10.29
N LYS A 56 -3.09 -0.21 -9.30
CA LYS A 56 -3.24 0.73 -8.17
C LYS A 56 -1.97 0.79 -7.32
N PHE A 57 -1.36 -0.35 -7.03
CA PHE A 57 -0.11 -0.41 -6.29
C PHE A 57 1.02 0.33 -7.02
N LEU A 58 1.22 0.07 -8.30
CA LEU A 58 2.28 0.70 -9.10
C LEU A 58 2.09 2.22 -9.21
N GLN A 59 0.85 2.70 -9.31
CA GLN A 59 0.56 4.14 -9.29
C GLN A 59 1.04 4.82 -8.01
N VAL A 60 0.95 4.13 -6.86
CA VAL A 60 1.34 4.67 -5.56
C VAL A 60 2.84 4.49 -5.30
N ALA A 61 3.40 3.34 -5.65
CA ALA A 61 4.80 3.02 -5.37
C ALA A 61 5.80 3.68 -6.33
N SER A 62 5.33 4.19 -7.48
CA SER A 62 6.16 4.85 -8.49
C SER A 62 6.04 6.38 -8.49
N ALA A 63 5.22 6.93 -7.59
CA ALA A 63 5.03 8.37 -7.41
C ALA A 63 6.18 8.99 -6.59
#